data_AF-A0A151P0C3-F1
#
_entry.id   AF-A0A151P0C3-F1
#
_cell.length_a   1.000
_cell.length_b   1.000
_cell.length_c   1.000
_cell.angle_alpha   90.00
_cell.angle_beta   90.00
_cell.angle_gamma   90.00
#
_symmetry.space_group_name_H-M   'P 1'
#
loop_
_entity.id
_entity.type
_entity.pdbx_description
1 polymer ?
#
loop_
_entity_poly.entity_id
_entity_poly.type
_entity_poly.pdbx_seq_one_letter_code
_entity_poly.pdbx_strand_id
1 'polypeptide(L)'
;MLASGGERGGGGLRLSHSSIVPRRPDAQGRVAPGWPTGDGSTQGCAQGEGKGSRKEETPSQGEEASDPEETDGLDGKHCAGQPGMAWLRVLFCLQLLLWAWGSAQELDAAGRNVCVDKSVPAGLACCPGWRQEGKECTAAVCEGEDACTADEVCVKPGVCRCKPGFFGAHCSSRCPDQYWGPDCKQSCLCHPHGKCNPVTGQCTCHANRWGPLCQFPCPCGPHGHCHPLTGACLCEPGWWAPTCKRQCQCNLSGSRCDPATGQCLCAQGWWGRRCSLPCSCHLSPCAQDSGKCECKAGFWGLLCQHPCDCLHGSCSPVTGSCTCSPGYQGRSCRDPCPAGHYGPQCKHR
;
A
#
# COMPACT_ATOMS: atom_id res chain seq x y z
N MET A 1 -48.75 34.44 17.52
CA MET A 1 -48.80 34.97 18.91
C MET A 1 -47.68 34.26 19.67
N LEU A 2 -46.61 34.89 20.15
CA LEU A 2 -46.51 36.03 21.10
C LEU A 2 -47.03 35.61 22.49
N ALA A 3 -46.34 35.80 23.62
CA ALA A 3 -45.05 36.49 23.92
C ALA A 3 -44.39 35.80 25.17
N SER A 4 -43.07 35.60 25.29
CA SER A 4 -41.96 36.51 25.70
C SER A 4 -41.61 36.49 27.21
N GLY A 5 -40.30 36.60 27.51
CA GLY A 5 -39.73 36.76 28.87
C GLY A 5 -39.13 35.46 29.47
N GLY A 6 -37.83 35.37 29.81
CA GLY A 6 -36.69 36.22 29.45
C GLY A 6 -36.02 36.97 30.62
N GLU A 7 -34.94 36.40 31.18
CA GLU A 7 -33.99 37.14 32.03
C GLU A 7 -32.53 36.67 31.84
N ARG A 8 -31.56 37.33 32.50
CA ARG A 8 -30.19 37.48 31.96
C ARG A 8 -29.08 37.40 33.03
N GLY A 9 -28.10 36.53 32.82
CA GLY A 9 -26.80 36.54 33.53
C GLY A 9 -26.02 35.22 33.38
N GLY A 10 -24.69 35.19 33.40
CA GLY A 10 -23.76 36.32 33.36
C GLY A 10 -22.33 35.97 33.81
N GLY A 11 -21.40 35.79 32.86
CA GLY A 11 -19.94 35.74 33.10
C GLY A 11 -19.39 34.43 33.71
N GLY A 12 -18.26 33.92 33.20
CA GLY A 12 -17.65 32.71 33.77
C GLY A 12 -16.62 31.95 32.93
N LEU A 13 -15.70 32.62 32.22
CA LEU A 13 -14.56 31.89 31.63
C LEU A 13 -13.72 31.26 32.74
N ARG A 14 -13.52 29.94 32.70
CA ARG A 14 -12.48 29.26 33.49
C ARG A 14 -11.39 28.72 32.57
N LEU A 15 -10.29 29.46 32.49
CA LEU A 15 -9.04 29.00 31.92
C LEU A 15 -8.43 27.95 32.86
N SER A 16 -8.26 26.71 32.39
CA SER A 16 -7.58 25.66 33.14
C SER A 16 -6.05 25.85 33.05
N HIS A 17 -5.45 26.43 34.08
CA HIS A 17 -3.99 26.59 34.16
C HIS A 17 -3.26 25.23 34.11
N SER A 18 -2.20 25.17 33.30
CA SER A 18 -1.24 24.07 33.34
C SER A 18 -0.34 24.17 34.57
N SER A 19 -0.40 23.18 35.45
CA SER A 19 0.49 23.09 36.62
C SER A 19 1.90 22.67 36.21
N ILE A 20 2.76 23.66 35.94
CA ILE A 20 4.19 23.45 35.68
C ILE A 20 4.89 23.07 37.00
N VAL A 21 5.48 21.88 37.06
CA VAL A 21 6.30 21.42 38.19
C VAL A 21 7.78 21.55 37.84
N PRO A 22 8.57 22.39 38.54
CA PRO A 22 10.00 22.53 38.28
C PRO A 22 10.78 21.33 38.85
N ARG A 23 11.67 20.73 38.04
CA ARG A 23 12.71 19.82 38.55
C ARG A 23 13.99 20.60 38.81
N ARG A 24 14.69 20.26 39.91
CA ARG A 24 16.02 20.80 40.23
C ARG A 24 17.13 19.99 39.53
N PRO A 25 18.32 20.56 39.29
CA PRO A 25 19.44 19.89 38.62
C PRO A 25 20.22 18.95 39.55
N ASP A 26 21.18 18.23 38.95
CA ASP A 26 21.96 17.11 39.50
C ASP A 26 22.92 17.41 40.65
N ALA A 27 23.38 16.33 41.31
CA ALA A 27 24.36 16.36 42.39
C ALA A 27 25.39 15.21 42.30
N GLN A 28 26.28 15.24 41.31
CA GLN A 28 27.57 14.53 41.31
C GLN A 28 28.48 15.07 40.19
N GLY A 29 29.70 15.51 40.53
CA GLY A 29 30.64 16.06 39.55
C GLY A 29 32.11 15.88 39.92
N ARG A 30 32.85 15.19 39.03
CA ARG A 30 34.31 15.17 38.74
C ARG A 30 34.53 14.03 37.72
N VAL A 31 34.89 14.28 36.44
CA VAL A 31 36.18 14.75 35.87
C VAL A 31 37.22 13.63 35.70
N ALA A 32 37.24 13.04 34.48
CA ALA A 32 38.36 12.68 33.58
C ALA A 32 39.62 11.91 34.11
N PRO A 33 40.55 11.44 33.24
CA PRO A 33 40.56 11.26 31.77
C PRO A 33 40.86 9.78 31.34
N GLY A 34 41.06 9.52 30.04
CA GLY A 34 41.67 8.26 29.57
C GLY A 34 41.65 8.03 28.05
N TRP A 35 42.80 8.18 27.39
CA TRP A 35 43.09 7.62 26.06
C TRP A 35 43.85 6.30 26.20
N PRO A 36 43.86 5.45 25.16
CA PRO A 36 45.08 4.77 24.74
C PRO A 36 45.46 5.10 23.28
N THR A 37 46.75 5.22 23.02
CA THR A 37 47.38 5.47 21.72
C THR A 37 48.02 4.21 21.13
N GLY A 38 48.12 4.15 19.80
CA GLY A 38 49.09 3.32 19.07
C GLY A 38 48.66 1.88 18.74
N ASP A 39 49.38 1.17 17.87
CA ASP A 39 50.42 1.65 16.94
C ASP A 39 50.77 0.60 15.85
N GLY A 40 51.43 1.03 14.76
CA GLY A 40 51.98 0.17 13.71
C GLY A 40 50.99 -0.35 12.64
N SER A 41 51.30 -0.45 11.34
CA SER A 41 52.45 -1.10 10.62
C SER A 41 52.08 -2.49 10.10
N THR A 42 52.45 -2.96 8.90
CA THR A 42 53.07 -2.36 7.69
C THR A 42 52.97 -3.36 6.53
N GLN A 43 52.86 -2.87 5.27
CA GLN A 43 53.28 -3.54 4.02
C GLN A 43 52.62 -4.88 3.61
N GLY A 44 52.67 -5.24 2.33
CA GLY A 44 52.14 -6.53 1.84
C GLY A 44 51.75 -6.64 0.37
N CYS A 45 52.53 -6.10 -0.57
CA CYS A 45 52.35 -6.44 -2.00
C CYS A 45 52.98 -7.82 -2.27
N ALA A 46 52.26 -8.70 -2.97
CA ALA A 46 52.79 -9.98 -3.45
C ALA A 46 52.22 -10.29 -4.85
N GLN A 47 53.11 -10.51 -5.81
CA GLN A 47 52.77 -11.02 -7.14
C GLN A 47 52.81 -12.55 -7.14
N GLY A 48 52.04 -13.19 -8.02
CA GLY A 48 52.08 -14.63 -8.27
C GLY A 48 51.71 -14.92 -9.72
N GLU A 49 52.58 -15.61 -10.46
CA GLU A 49 52.43 -15.86 -11.89
C GLU A 49 51.90 -17.26 -12.21
N GLY A 50 51.20 -17.38 -13.34
CA GLY A 50 51.63 -18.35 -14.36
C GLY A 50 50.72 -19.54 -14.69
N LYS A 51 50.61 -19.79 -16.00
CA LYS A 51 50.16 -21.04 -16.70
C LYS A 51 48.65 -21.36 -16.56
N GLY A 52 47.92 -21.74 -17.61
CA GLY A 52 48.22 -21.80 -19.05
C GLY A 52 48.36 -23.22 -19.62
N SER A 53 47.37 -23.66 -20.41
CA SER A 53 47.51 -24.73 -21.42
C SER A 53 46.35 -24.72 -22.42
N ARG A 54 46.65 -25.22 -23.63
CA ARG A 54 45.80 -25.23 -24.84
C ARG A 54 45.22 -26.63 -25.07
N LYS A 55 44.10 -26.74 -25.77
CA LYS A 55 43.87 -27.82 -26.75
C LYS A 55 43.26 -27.26 -28.05
N GLU A 56 43.60 -27.89 -29.16
CA GLU A 56 43.12 -27.64 -30.52
C GLU A 56 42.16 -28.77 -30.94
N GLU A 57 41.35 -28.57 -31.98
CA GLU A 57 41.24 -29.49 -33.14
C GLU A 57 40.30 -28.93 -34.25
N THR A 58 40.44 -29.49 -35.45
CA THR A 58 39.90 -29.07 -36.79
C THR A 58 39.86 -30.34 -37.69
N PRO A 59 39.50 -30.37 -39.00
CA PRO A 59 38.82 -29.42 -39.93
C PRO A 59 37.74 -30.06 -40.87
N SER A 60 37.32 -29.36 -41.95
CA SER A 60 36.78 -29.86 -43.27
C SER A 60 35.37 -30.53 -43.31
N GLN A 61 34.57 -30.58 -44.41
CA GLN A 61 34.59 -30.12 -45.84
C GLN A 61 33.29 -29.26 -46.13
N GLY A 62 32.87 -28.80 -47.33
CA GLY A 62 33.30 -28.98 -48.75
C GLY A 62 32.42 -28.23 -49.79
N GLU A 63 32.29 -28.83 -50.97
CA GLU A 63 31.69 -28.41 -52.28
C GLU A 63 30.17 -28.01 -52.31
N GLU A 64 29.67 -27.01 -53.07
CA GLU A 64 29.57 -26.74 -54.56
C GLU A 64 28.33 -27.41 -55.22
N ALA A 65 27.62 -26.93 -56.28
CA ALA A 65 27.74 -25.82 -57.26
C ALA A 65 26.31 -25.23 -57.57
N SER A 66 25.83 -24.63 -58.70
CA SER A 66 26.27 -24.33 -60.10
C SER A 66 25.27 -23.36 -60.82
N ASP A 67 25.65 -22.77 -61.97
CA ASP A 67 24.86 -21.82 -62.82
C ASP A 67 23.74 -22.42 -63.73
N PRO A 68 23.00 -21.59 -64.52
CA PRO A 68 23.37 -21.41 -65.95
C PRO A 68 23.10 -20.05 -66.65
N GLU A 69 23.81 -19.90 -67.78
CA GLU A 69 23.69 -19.04 -68.99
C GLU A 69 22.32 -19.14 -69.76
N GLU A 70 21.93 -18.38 -70.81
CA GLU A 70 22.40 -17.17 -71.56
C GLU A 70 21.22 -16.59 -72.44
N THR A 71 21.48 -15.55 -73.24
CA THR A 71 20.82 -15.07 -74.50
C THR A 71 19.74 -13.96 -74.51
N ASP A 72 19.91 -13.05 -75.49
CA ASP A 72 19.04 -11.93 -75.88
C ASP A 72 18.06 -12.28 -77.04
N GLY A 73 17.02 -11.46 -77.23
CA GLY A 73 16.11 -11.50 -78.38
C GLY A 73 15.64 -10.10 -78.83
N LEU A 74 15.74 -9.81 -80.14
CA LEU A 74 15.63 -8.45 -80.72
C LEU A 74 14.24 -8.09 -81.27
N ASP A 75 13.74 -6.88 -80.96
CA ASP A 75 13.00 -5.97 -81.87
C ASP A 75 12.66 -4.64 -81.11
N GLY A 76 12.64 -3.43 -81.68
CA GLY A 76 13.11 -2.99 -83.00
C GLY A 76 12.33 -1.78 -83.58
N LYS A 77 12.82 -0.52 -83.43
CA LYS A 77 12.61 0.65 -84.34
C LYS A 77 13.23 1.98 -83.81
N HIS A 78 13.30 2.99 -84.69
CA HIS A 78 14.05 4.25 -84.51
C HIS A 78 13.17 5.52 -84.52
N CYS A 79 13.70 6.60 -83.92
CA CYS A 79 13.48 8.03 -84.22
C CYS A 79 12.08 8.68 -84.08
N ALA A 80 11.90 9.42 -82.98
CA ALA A 80 11.27 10.76 -82.94
C ALA A 80 11.96 11.59 -81.83
N GLY A 81 12.03 12.92 -81.93
CA GLY A 81 13.00 13.72 -81.16
C GLY A 81 12.46 14.86 -80.28
N GLN A 82 13.17 15.10 -79.17
CA GLN A 82 13.16 16.30 -78.31
C GLN A 82 11.83 16.64 -77.57
N PRO A 83 11.87 17.53 -76.54
CA PRO A 83 12.79 17.50 -75.39
C PRO A 83 12.06 17.70 -74.03
N GLY A 84 12.72 17.40 -72.91
CA GLY A 84 12.40 18.05 -71.61
C GLY A 84 12.10 17.15 -70.41
N MET A 85 13.13 16.50 -69.83
CA MET A 85 13.07 15.95 -68.46
C MET A 85 14.27 16.37 -67.58
N ALA A 86 14.78 17.59 -67.78
CA ALA A 86 15.87 18.14 -66.95
C ALA A 86 15.40 18.48 -65.51
N TRP A 87 14.20 19.05 -65.37
CA TRP A 87 13.70 19.65 -64.12
C TRP A 87 13.57 18.67 -62.95
N LEU A 88 13.19 17.41 -63.19
CA LEU A 88 13.07 16.39 -62.14
C LEU A 88 14.43 16.06 -61.50
N ARG A 89 15.50 15.97 -62.31
CA ARG A 89 16.86 15.76 -61.79
C ARG A 89 17.36 17.00 -61.05
N VAL A 90 17.08 18.21 -61.56
CA VAL A 90 17.43 19.47 -60.89
C VAL A 90 16.75 19.60 -59.52
N LEU A 91 15.47 19.22 -59.39
CA LEU A 91 14.77 19.21 -58.11
C LEU A 91 15.34 18.17 -57.13
N PHE A 92 15.67 16.97 -57.61
CA PHE A 92 16.31 15.95 -56.77
C PHE A 92 17.72 16.38 -56.30
N CYS A 93 18.51 17.01 -57.18
CA CYS A 93 19.79 17.61 -56.82
C CYS A 93 19.64 18.81 -55.87
N LEU A 94 18.60 19.65 -56.01
CA LEU A 94 18.31 20.73 -55.06
C LEU A 94 17.90 20.20 -53.70
N GLN A 95 17.12 19.11 -53.63
CA GLN A 95 16.84 18.42 -52.36
C GLN A 95 18.14 17.85 -51.77
N LEU A 96 18.98 17.17 -52.55
CA LEU A 96 20.29 16.69 -52.06
C LEU A 96 21.20 17.83 -51.59
N LEU A 97 21.18 19.00 -52.23
CA LEU A 97 21.94 20.18 -51.79
C LEU A 97 21.37 20.80 -50.51
N LEU A 98 20.03 20.86 -50.37
CA LEU A 98 19.37 21.32 -49.15
C LEU A 98 19.61 20.36 -47.97
N TRP A 99 19.74 19.05 -48.22
CA TRP A 99 20.10 18.05 -47.20
C TRP A 99 21.62 18.02 -46.94
N ALA A 100 22.46 18.36 -47.91
CA ALA A 100 23.90 18.58 -47.73
C ALA A 100 24.20 19.89 -46.96
N TRP A 101 23.21 20.78 -46.81
CA TRP A 101 23.22 21.89 -45.84
C TRP A 101 22.71 21.45 -44.45
N GLY A 102 22.67 20.14 -44.17
CA GLY A 102 22.60 19.62 -42.80
C GLY A 102 23.75 20.21 -41.97
N SER A 103 23.37 20.92 -40.90
CA SER A 103 24.22 21.92 -40.26
C SER A 103 25.60 21.40 -39.83
N ALA A 104 26.67 21.97 -40.39
CA ALA A 104 27.98 21.97 -39.76
C ALA A 104 27.84 22.66 -38.38
N GLN A 105 27.88 21.86 -37.32
CA GLN A 105 27.41 22.26 -35.99
C GLN A 105 28.52 23.04 -35.26
N GLU A 106 28.60 24.35 -35.52
CA GLU A 106 29.68 25.20 -35.03
C GLU A 106 29.61 25.46 -33.51
N LEU A 107 30.66 25.07 -32.78
CA LEU A 107 30.81 25.25 -31.33
C LEU A 107 31.29 26.66 -30.97
N ASP A 108 30.85 27.17 -29.81
CA ASP A 108 31.36 28.41 -29.22
C ASP A 108 32.59 28.11 -28.33
N ALA A 109 33.69 28.84 -28.54
CA ALA A 109 34.91 28.71 -27.73
C ALA A 109 34.71 29.09 -26.25
N ALA A 110 33.66 29.85 -25.92
CA ALA A 110 33.24 30.16 -24.56
C ALA A 110 32.09 29.27 -24.05
N GLY A 111 31.62 28.30 -24.85
CA GLY A 111 30.51 27.40 -24.51
C GLY A 111 30.85 26.39 -23.41
N ARG A 112 29.84 25.94 -22.65
CA ARG A 112 30.07 24.95 -21.58
C ARG A 112 30.57 23.62 -22.12
N ASN A 113 31.61 23.10 -21.45
CA ASN A 113 32.32 21.86 -21.78
C ASN A 113 32.84 21.82 -23.23
N VAL A 114 33.15 22.97 -23.83
CA VAL A 114 33.92 23.03 -25.08
C VAL A 114 35.41 23.03 -24.75
N CYS A 115 36.15 22.16 -25.43
CA CYS A 115 37.59 21.95 -25.28
C CYS A 115 38.29 22.25 -26.62
N VAL A 116 39.55 22.68 -26.57
CA VAL A 116 40.41 22.74 -27.76
C VAL A 116 40.96 21.34 -28.03
N ASP A 117 40.63 20.77 -29.18
CA ASP A 117 41.19 19.50 -29.63
C ASP A 117 42.64 19.70 -30.13
N LYS A 118 43.50 18.73 -29.84
CA LYS A 118 44.95 18.79 -30.11
C LYS A 118 45.39 18.00 -31.34
N SER A 119 44.47 17.39 -32.07
CA SER A 119 44.73 16.93 -33.43
C SER A 119 45.03 18.11 -34.37
N VAL A 120 45.53 17.83 -35.57
CA VAL A 120 45.85 18.84 -36.57
C VAL A 120 44.93 18.63 -37.78
N PRO A 121 44.14 19.65 -38.21
CA PRO A 121 44.07 21.01 -37.68
C PRO A 121 43.37 21.11 -36.31
N ALA A 122 43.92 21.95 -35.42
CA ALA A 122 43.36 22.15 -34.08
C ALA A 122 41.99 22.83 -34.16
N GLY A 123 40.98 22.17 -33.59
CA GLY A 123 39.57 22.60 -33.63
C GLY A 123 38.94 22.75 -32.24
N LEU A 124 37.67 23.13 -32.22
CA LEU A 124 36.83 23.03 -31.03
C LEU A 124 36.12 21.68 -31.04
N ALA A 125 36.08 21.01 -29.89
CA ALA A 125 35.36 19.76 -29.68
C ALA A 125 34.68 19.78 -28.30
N CYS A 126 33.77 18.85 -28.05
CA CYS A 126 33.29 18.64 -26.69
C CYS A 126 34.37 18.01 -25.82
N CYS A 127 34.50 18.47 -24.57
CA CYS A 127 35.36 17.83 -23.59
C CYS A 127 34.93 16.37 -23.34
N PRO A 128 35.86 15.47 -22.96
CA PRO A 128 35.56 14.04 -22.81
C PRO A 128 34.32 13.74 -21.97
N GLY A 129 33.45 12.89 -22.51
CA GLY A 129 32.18 12.50 -21.88
C GLY A 129 31.02 13.49 -22.05
N TRP A 130 31.18 14.54 -22.87
CA TRP A 130 30.08 15.43 -23.26
C TRP A 130 29.80 15.32 -24.76
N ARG A 131 28.54 15.44 -25.15
CA ARG A 131 28.08 15.51 -26.54
C ARG A 131 27.49 16.90 -26.83
N GLN A 132 27.56 17.29 -28.10
CA GLN A 132 27.11 18.60 -28.55
C GLN A 132 25.59 18.74 -28.47
N GLU A 133 25.15 19.94 -28.12
CA GLU A 133 23.76 20.36 -28.05
C GLU A 133 23.67 21.84 -28.43
N GLY A 134 23.40 22.11 -29.71
CA GLY A 134 23.52 23.47 -30.27
C GLY A 134 24.98 23.90 -30.42
N LYS A 135 25.36 25.03 -29.81
CA LYS A 135 26.73 25.58 -29.81
C LYS A 135 27.55 25.23 -28.55
N GLU A 136 26.94 24.53 -27.59
CA GLU A 136 27.57 24.10 -26.35
C GLU A 136 27.60 22.57 -26.25
N CYS A 137 28.27 22.05 -25.23
CA CYS A 137 28.34 20.62 -24.93
C CYS A 137 27.65 20.35 -23.58
N THR A 138 26.33 20.61 -23.52
CA THR A 138 25.52 20.52 -22.30
C THR A 138 24.96 19.14 -22.00
N ALA A 139 24.84 18.26 -23.00
CA ALA A 139 24.38 16.90 -22.82
C ALA A 139 25.53 15.98 -22.41
N ALA A 140 25.43 15.37 -21.22
CA ALA A 140 26.41 14.42 -20.71
C ALA A 140 26.25 13.03 -21.34
N VAL A 141 27.35 12.28 -21.43
CA VAL A 141 27.41 10.91 -21.94
C VAL A 141 27.51 9.94 -20.76
N CYS A 142 26.58 8.99 -20.70
CA CYS A 142 26.56 7.86 -19.79
C CYS A 142 26.25 6.62 -20.63
N GLU A 143 27.29 5.93 -21.10
CA GLU A 143 27.23 4.83 -22.06
C GLU A 143 28.20 3.71 -21.61
N GLY A 144 28.02 2.49 -22.13
CA GLY A 144 28.82 1.33 -21.70
C GLY A 144 28.48 0.87 -20.28
N GLU A 145 29.51 0.59 -19.47
CA GLU A 145 29.32 0.16 -18.06
C GLU A 145 28.76 1.28 -17.17
N ASP A 146 28.99 2.55 -17.54
CA ASP A 146 28.49 3.74 -16.84
C ASP A 146 27.08 4.17 -17.30
N ALA A 147 26.38 3.35 -18.08
CA ALA A 147 25.07 3.70 -18.63
C ALA A 147 23.98 3.82 -17.55
N CYS A 148 23.25 4.94 -17.57
CA CYS A 148 22.07 5.11 -16.73
C CYS A 148 20.96 4.17 -17.19
N THR A 149 20.22 3.59 -16.24
CA THR A 149 19.13 2.67 -16.54
C THR A 149 17.83 3.42 -16.87
N ALA A 150 16.75 2.69 -17.19
CA ALA A 150 15.45 3.31 -17.39
C ALA A 150 15.01 4.15 -16.16
N ASP A 151 14.34 5.26 -16.46
CA ASP A 151 13.87 6.31 -15.55
C ASP A 151 14.97 7.11 -14.80
N GLU A 152 16.23 7.03 -15.25
CA GLU A 152 17.37 7.80 -14.72
C GLU A 152 17.85 8.87 -15.72
N VAL A 153 18.61 9.86 -15.22
CA VAL A 153 19.08 10.99 -16.05
C VAL A 153 20.59 11.17 -15.88
N CYS A 154 21.34 11.05 -16.97
CA CYS A 154 22.76 11.40 -16.99
C CYS A 154 22.93 12.90 -16.71
N VAL A 155 23.62 13.27 -15.63
CA VAL A 155 23.79 14.68 -15.20
C VAL A 155 25.24 15.18 -15.30
N LYS A 156 26.20 14.26 -15.40
CA LYS A 156 27.62 14.48 -15.71
C LYS A 156 28.15 13.20 -16.39
N PRO A 157 29.31 13.24 -17.08
CA PRO A 157 29.97 12.05 -17.60
C PRO A 157 30.03 10.94 -16.53
N GLY A 158 29.46 9.77 -16.84
CA GLY A 158 29.41 8.61 -15.94
C GLY A 158 28.72 8.83 -14.57
N VAL A 159 27.87 9.85 -14.42
CA VAL A 159 27.11 10.09 -13.18
C VAL A 159 25.62 10.28 -13.49
N CYS A 160 24.84 9.32 -13.03
CA CYS A 160 23.38 9.33 -13.12
C CYS A 160 22.76 10.04 -11.92
N ARG A 161 21.67 10.77 -12.16
CA ARG A 161 20.68 11.13 -11.15
C ARG A 161 19.67 10.01 -11.06
N CYS A 162 19.54 9.43 -9.87
CA CYS A 162 18.87 8.17 -9.66
C CYS A 162 17.35 8.31 -9.55
N LYS A 163 16.65 7.27 -10.03
CA LYS A 163 15.22 7.10 -9.79
C LYS A 163 14.94 6.96 -8.28
N PRO A 164 13.72 7.31 -7.82
CA PRO A 164 13.40 7.27 -6.39
C PRO A 164 13.65 5.90 -5.75
N GLY A 165 14.24 5.92 -4.56
CA GLY A 165 14.61 4.71 -3.82
C GLY A 165 16.01 4.17 -4.07
N PHE A 166 16.81 4.84 -4.91
CA PHE A 166 18.17 4.45 -5.26
C PHE A 166 19.18 5.62 -5.19
N PHE A 167 20.47 5.29 -5.00
CA PHE A 167 21.61 6.21 -4.98
C PHE A 167 22.92 5.54 -5.46
N GLY A 168 23.99 6.35 -5.53
CA GLY A 168 25.31 5.96 -6.06
C GLY A 168 25.49 6.40 -7.52
N ALA A 169 26.72 6.41 -8.03
CA ALA A 169 27.02 6.94 -9.37
C ALA A 169 26.23 6.24 -10.50
N HIS A 170 26.08 4.92 -10.38
CA HIS A 170 25.35 4.04 -11.30
C HIS A 170 24.00 3.56 -10.71
N CYS A 171 23.48 4.25 -9.68
CA CYS A 171 22.15 4.04 -9.10
C CYS A 171 21.79 2.60 -8.64
N SER A 172 22.79 1.76 -8.38
CA SER A 172 22.62 0.36 -8.00
C SER A 172 22.30 0.14 -6.51
N SER A 173 22.58 1.12 -5.64
CA SER A 173 22.35 1.01 -4.20
C SER A 173 20.94 1.49 -3.81
N ARG A 174 20.20 0.71 -3.02
CA ARG A 174 18.88 1.09 -2.48
C ARG A 174 19.02 2.04 -1.29
N CYS A 175 18.07 2.96 -1.10
CA CYS A 175 18.09 3.86 0.06
C CYS A 175 18.15 3.12 1.41
N PRO A 176 19.00 3.55 2.36
CA PRO A 176 18.93 3.10 3.75
C PRO A 176 17.61 3.53 4.42
N ASP A 177 17.16 2.82 5.45
CA ASP A 177 15.89 3.07 6.19
C ASP A 177 15.70 4.51 6.75
N GLN A 178 16.75 5.33 6.75
CA GLN A 178 16.74 6.74 7.17
C GLN A 178 16.39 7.73 6.04
N TYR A 179 16.37 7.27 4.77
CA TYR A 179 16.32 8.13 3.60
C TYR A 179 15.39 7.61 2.50
N TRP A 180 14.91 8.51 1.63
CA TRP A 180 14.01 8.21 0.52
C TRP A 180 14.14 9.21 -0.64
N GLY A 181 13.39 8.95 -1.71
CA GLY A 181 13.34 9.80 -2.90
C GLY A 181 14.51 9.56 -3.86
N PRO A 182 14.65 10.40 -4.91
CA PRO A 182 15.76 10.31 -5.85
C PRO A 182 17.08 10.66 -5.17
N ASP A 183 18.14 9.92 -5.53
CA ASP A 183 19.46 9.96 -4.89
C ASP A 183 19.45 9.78 -3.36
N CYS A 184 18.35 9.29 -2.79
CA CYS A 184 18.11 9.18 -1.34
C CYS A 184 18.30 10.50 -0.56
N LYS A 185 17.98 11.65 -1.17
CA LYS A 185 18.22 12.99 -0.59
C LYS A 185 17.18 13.46 0.43
N GLN A 186 16.05 12.77 0.58
CA GLN A 186 15.00 13.12 1.55
C GLN A 186 15.14 12.28 2.82
N SER A 187 14.86 12.84 3.99
CA SER A 187 14.93 12.12 5.27
C SER A 187 13.59 11.47 5.66
N CYS A 188 13.67 10.29 6.26
CA CYS A 188 12.52 9.52 6.73
C CYS A 188 12.16 9.89 8.18
N LEU A 189 11.19 10.80 8.34
CA LEU A 189 10.81 11.38 9.65
C LEU A 189 10.25 10.37 10.68
N CYS A 190 9.92 9.14 10.26
CA CYS A 190 9.52 8.06 11.17
C CYS A 190 10.68 7.19 11.66
N HIS A 191 11.93 7.39 11.23
CA HIS A 191 13.07 6.68 11.80
C HIS A 191 13.36 7.20 13.23
N PRO A 192 13.67 6.34 14.24
CA PRO A 192 13.84 4.89 14.24
C PRO A 192 12.59 4.15 14.80
N HIS A 193 11.39 4.57 14.40
CA HIS A 193 10.10 4.20 15.00
C HIS A 193 9.10 3.59 14.00
N GLY A 194 9.43 3.61 12.71
CA GLY A 194 8.78 2.88 11.65
C GLY A 194 9.73 2.67 10.48
N LYS A 195 9.32 1.82 9.53
CA LYS A 195 9.98 1.68 8.23
C LYS A 195 9.44 2.71 7.26
N CYS A 196 10.30 3.19 6.38
CA CYS A 196 10.01 4.22 5.39
C CYS A 196 9.93 3.59 3.99
N ASN A 197 8.98 4.00 3.16
CA ASN A 197 8.98 3.63 1.75
C ASN A 197 10.09 4.43 1.02
N PRO A 198 11.11 3.78 0.43
CA PRO A 198 12.25 4.48 -0.15
C PRO A 198 11.89 5.29 -1.41
N VAL A 199 10.75 5.00 -2.07
CA VAL A 199 10.23 5.75 -3.22
C VAL A 199 9.43 6.98 -2.77
N THR A 200 8.51 6.81 -1.81
CA THR A 200 7.47 7.82 -1.48
C THR A 200 7.60 8.50 -0.12
N GLY A 201 8.52 8.06 0.73
CA GLY A 201 8.65 8.54 2.11
C GLY A 201 7.56 8.06 3.07
N GLN A 202 6.58 7.28 2.59
CA GLN A 202 5.44 6.84 3.40
C GLN A 202 5.87 5.92 4.55
N CYS A 203 5.42 6.25 5.76
CA CYS A 203 5.81 5.57 6.99
C CYS A 203 4.90 4.38 7.35
N THR A 204 5.52 3.29 7.81
CA THR A 204 4.87 2.09 8.35
C THR A 204 5.41 1.81 9.76
N CYS A 205 4.58 1.98 10.78
CA CYS A 205 5.05 1.98 12.17
C CYS A 205 5.41 0.60 12.70
N HIS A 206 6.37 0.56 13.63
CA HIS A 206 6.61 -0.62 14.45
C HIS A 206 5.43 -0.84 15.42
N ALA A 207 5.18 -2.09 15.85
CA ALA A 207 3.99 -2.46 16.63
C ALA A 207 3.83 -1.71 17.97
N ASN A 208 4.89 -1.07 18.48
CA ASN A 208 4.88 -0.24 19.68
C ASN A 208 4.78 1.28 19.38
N ARG A 209 4.36 1.67 18.17
CA ARG A 209 4.27 3.05 17.68
C ARG A 209 3.03 3.30 16.80
N TRP A 210 2.57 4.54 16.80
CA TRP A 210 1.47 5.01 15.94
C TRP A 210 1.59 6.51 15.63
N GLY A 211 0.71 7.00 14.76
CA GLY A 211 0.69 8.35 14.22
C GLY A 211 1.25 8.37 12.79
N PRO A 212 1.01 9.44 12.01
CA PRO A 212 1.41 9.52 10.60
C PRO A 212 2.93 9.43 10.39
N LEU A 213 3.73 9.78 11.40
CA LEU A 213 5.18 9.67 11.42
C LEU A 213 5.67 8.72 12.53
N CYS A 214 4.79 7.83 13.03
CA CYS A 214 5.11 6.87 14.09
C CYS A 214 5.64 7.52 15.39
N GLN A 215 5.28 8.79 15.63
CA GLN A 215 5.85 9.61 16.69
C GLN A 215 5.34 9.25 18.10
N PHE A 216 4.20 8.55 18.21
CA PHE A 216 3.54 8.28 19.49
C PHE A 216 3.75 6.83 19.94
N PRO A 217 4.02 6.57 21.23
CA PRO A 217 4.06 5.21 21.77
C PRO A 217 2.67 4.59 21.79
N CYS A 218 2.60 3.27 21.58
CA CYS A 218 1.38 2.50 21.69
C CYS A 218 0.78 2.61 23.12
N PRO A 219 -0.47 3.06 23.30
CA PRO A 219 -1.07 3.24 24.63
C PRO A 219 -1.61 1.93 25.25
N CYS A 220 -1.61 0.85 24.47
CA CYS A 220 -2.19 -0.44 24.81
C CYS A 220 -1.38 -1.17 25.90
N GLY A 221 -2.06 -2.03 26.66
CA GLY A 221 -1.45 -3.02 27.53
C GLY A 221 -0.92 -4.24 26.75
N PRO A 222 -0.40 -5.26 27.45
CA PRO A 222 0.23 -6.42 26.81
C PRO A 222 -0.72 -7.24 25.91
N HIS A 223 -2.04 -7.12 26.11
CA HIS A 223 -3.08 -7.85 25.37
C HIS A 223 -3.79 -6.96 24.34
N GLY A 224 -3.08 -6.01 23.72
CA GLY A 224 -3.66 -5.12 22.73
C GLY A 224 -2.65 -4.46 21.80
N HIS A 225 -3.08 -4.28 20.56
CA HIS A 225 -2.29 -3.72 19.46
C HIS A 225 -2.90 -2.39 19.01
N CYS A 226 -2.12 -1.32 18.88
CA CYS A 226 -2.63 -0.03 18.41
C CYS A 226 -2.78 0.01 16.89
N HIS A 227 -3.88 0.59 16.41
CA HIS A 227 -4.04 0.92 15.00
C HIS A 227 -3.03 2.01 14.59
N PRO A 228 -2.22 1.79 13.52
CA PRO A 228 -1.00 2.57 13.28
C PRO A 228 -1.21 4.06 13.01
N LEU A 229 -2.41 4.48 12.55
CA LEU A 229 -2.71 5.89 12.28
C LEU A 229 -3.43 6.61 13.44
N THR A 230 -4.18 5.88 14.28
CA THR A 230 -5.11 6.49 15.25
C THR A 230 -4.84 6.13 16.71
N GLY A 231 -3.93 5.18 16.98
CA GLY A 231 -3.57 4.77 18.34
C GLY A 231 -4.62 3.94 19.08
N ALA A 232 -5.82 3.79 18.51
CA ALA A 232 -6.91 3.00 19.08
C ALA A 232 -6.50 1.54 19.23
N CYS A 233 -6.73 0.97 20.42
CA CYS A 233 -6.31 -0.40 20.73
C CYS A 233 -7.32 -1.45 20.26
N LEU A 234 -6.84 -2.42 19.48
CA LEU A 234 -7.52 -3.69 19.22
C LEU A 234 -7.08 -4.70 20.28
N CYS A 235 -8.01 -5.20 21.09
CA CYS A 235 -7.72 -6.14 22.17
C CYS A 235 -7.75 -7.59 21.73
N GLU A 236 -6.93 -8.42 22.39
CA GLU A 236 -6.99 -9.87 22.24
C GLU A 236 -8.32 -10.44 22.78
N PRO A 237 -8.81 -11.58 22.28
CA PRO A 237 -10.02 -12.22 22.79
C PRO A 237 -9.94 -12.46 24.31
N GLY A 238 -10.94 -11.97 25.04
CA GLY A 238 -10.97 -12.04 26.51
C GLY A 238 -10.36 -10.82 27.22
N TRP A 239 -9.94 -9.78 26.48
CA TRP A 239 -9.48 -8.50 27.02
C TRP A 239 -10.29 -7.31 26.49
N TRP A 240 -10.40 -6.26 27.30
CA TRP A 240 -11.25 -5.11 27.00
C TRP A 240 -10.78 -3.78 27.63
N ALA A 241 -11.57 -2.74 27.37
CA ALA A 241 -11.40 -1.33 27.69
C ALA A 241 -10.37 -0.63 26.76
N PRO A 242 -10.35 0.72 26.67
CA PRO A 242 -9.60 1.46 25.63
C PRO A 242 -8.08 1.25 25.56
N THR A 243 -7.50 0.50 26.50
CA THR A 243 -6.09 0.09 26.48
C THR A 243 -5.88 -1.42 26.69
N CYS A 244 -6.92 -2.25 26.63
CA CYS A 244 -6.82 -3.72 26.75
C CYS A 244 -6.17 -4.23 28.04
N LYS A 245 -6.29 -3.47 29.15
CA LYS A 245 -5.71 -3.77 30.46
C LYS A 245 -6.68 -4.50 31.41
N ARG A 246 -7.91 -4.80 30.97
CA ARG A 246 -8.92 -5.50 31.77
C ARG A 246 -9.25 -6.85 31.14
N GLN A 247 -9.14 -7.92 31.92
CA GLN A 247 -9.64 -9.22 31.51
C GLN A 247 -11.18 -9.23 31.60
N CYS A 248 -11.83 -9.96 30.69
CA CYS A 248 -13.27 -10.13 30.65
C CYS A 248 -13.73 -11.14 31.71
N GLN A 249 -14.83 -10.81 32.41
CA GLN A 249 -15.38 -11.64 33.50
C GLN A 249 -16.51 -12.56 33.03
N CYS A 250 -16.45 -13.02 31.78
CA CYS A 250 -17.49 -13.84 31.16
C CYS A 250 -17.22 -15.33 31.40
N ASN A 251 -18.29 -16.13 31.54
CA ASN A 251 -18.19 -17.58 31.58
C ASN A 251 -17.61 -18.11 30.26
N LEU A 252 -16.51 -18.86 30.33
CA LEU A 252 -15.77 -19.35 29.16
C LEU A 252 -16.47 -20.51 28.42
N SER A 253 -17.68 -20.89 28.82
CA SER A 253 -18.58 -21.80 28.07
C SER A 253 -19.07 -21.18 26.75
N GLY A 254 -18.16 -20.90 25.82
CA GLY A 254 -18.45 -20.32 24.49
C GLY A 254 -18.88 -18.85 24.47
N SER A 255 -18.98 -18.18 25.63
CA SER A 255 -19.32 -16.75 25.69
C SER A 255 -18.08 -15.88 25.53
N ARG A 256 -18.23 -14.71 24.91
CA ARG A 256 -17.15 -13.73 24.72
C ARG A 256 -17.51 -12.39 25.34
N CYS A 257 -16.60 -11.42 25.26
CA CYS A 257 -16.87 -10.03 25.59
C CYS A 257 -16.80 -9.12 24.37
N ASP A 258 -17.49 -7.98 24.46
CA ASP A 258 -17.26 -6.80 23.64
C ASP A 258 -15.95 -6.10 24.07
N PRO A 259 -14.96 -5.89 23.16
CA PRO A 259 -13.66 -5.32 23.53
C PRO A 259 -13.70 -3.86 24.02
N ALA A 260 -14.69 -3.07 23.61
CA ALA A 260 -14.77 -1.65 23.96
C ALA A 260 -15.45 -1.45 25.33
N THR A 261 -16.57 -2.15 25.56
CA THR A 261 -17.48 -1.97 26.70
C THR A 261 -17.30 -3.03 27.80
N GLY A 262 -16.69 -4.17 27.49
CA GLY A 262 -16.52 -5.30 28.41
C GLY A 262 -17.80 -6.10 28.67
N GLN A 263 -18.91 -5.81 27.97
CA GLN A 263 -20.17 -6.54 28.13
C GLN A 263 -20.03 -7.97 27.60
N CYS A 264 -20.59 -8.94 28.33
CA CYS A 264 -20.53 -10.35 27.93
C CYS A 264 -21.63 -10.66 26.90
N LEU A 265 -21.22 -11.24 25.77
CA LEU A 265 -22.06 -11.78 24.71
C LEU A 265 -22.16 -13.29 24.94
N CYS A 266 -23.33 -13.74 25.37
CA CYS A 266 -23.50 -15.11 25.88
C CYS A 266 -23.61 -16.15 24.77
N ALA A 267 -23.11 -17.35 25.05
CA ALA A 267 -23.45 -18.53 24.28
C ALA A 267 -24.95 -18.84 24.38
N GLN A 268 -25.51 -19.50 23.36
CA GLN A 268 -26.91 -19.91 23.39
C GLN A 268 -27.16 -20.88 24.56
N GLY A 269 -28.23 -20.64 25.31
CA GLY A 269 -28.51 -21.39 26.55
C GLY A 269 -27.88 -20.77 27.82
N TRP A 270 -27.19 -19.62 27.74
CA TRP A 270 -26.67 -18.88 28.88
C TRP A 270 -27.09 -17.41 28.87
N TRP A 271 -27.23 -16.81 30.06
CA TRP A 271 -27.65 -15.41 30.23
C TRP A 271 -27.06 -14.75 31.49
N GLY A 272 -27.40 -13.47 31.66
CA GLY A 272 -26.96 -12.60 32.74
C GLY A 272 -25.60 -11.96 32.45
N ARG A 273 -25.25 -10.89 33.20
CA ARG A 273 -24.09 -10.01 32.92
C ARG A 273 -22.71 -10.69 32.80
N ARG A 274 -22.58 -11.96 33.20
CA ARG A 274 -21.36 -12.79 33.10
C ARG A 274 -21.61 -14.14 32.42
N CYS A 275 -22.78 -14.36 31.82
CA CYS A 275 -23.18 -15.62 31.18
C CYS A 275 -23.05 -16.85 32.10
N SER A 276 -23.26 -16.64 33.40
CA SER A 276 -23.08 -17.65 34.46
C SER A 276 -24.39 -18.36 34.84
N LEU A 277 -25.51 -17.98 34.22
CA LEU A 277 -26.84 -18.54 34.49
C LEU A 277 -27.32 -19.30 33.23
N PRO A 278 -27.73 -20.57 33.34
CA PRO A 278 -28.32 -21.29 32.20
C PRO A 278 -29.77 -20.85 31.93
N CYS A 279 -30.23 -21.01 30.68
CA CYS A 279 -31.63 -20.80 30.29
C CYS A 279 -32.51 -21.99 30.69
N SER A 280 -33.43 -21.82 31.63
CA SER A 280 -34.34 -22.87 32.12
C SER A 280 -35.64 -23.01 31.30
N CYS A 281 -35.54 -22.90 29.97
CA CYS A 281 -36.67 -22.58 29.09
C CYS A 281 -37.18 -23.74 28.21
N HIS A 282 -37.24 -24.97 28.74
CA HIS A 282 -37.70 -26.18 28.04
C HIS A 282 -37.23 -26.28 26.57
N LEU A 283 -35.91 -26.39 26.37
CA LEU A 283 -35.24 -26.45 25.06
C LEU A 283 -35.43 -25.22 24.14
N SER A 284 -36.09 -24.15 24.58
CA SER A 284 -36.19 -22.86 23.90
C SER A 284 -35.07 -21.89 24.33
N PRO A 285 -34.71 -20.88 23.50
CA PRO A 285 -33.76 -19.84 23.89
C PRO A 285 -34.29 -18.92 25.02
N CYS A 286 -33.40 -18.09 25.56
CA CYS A 286 -33.76 -17.04 26.50
C CYS A 286 -32.94 -15.75 26.25
N ALA A 287 -33.54 -14.60 26.58
CA ALA A 287 -32.94 -13.28 26.40
C ALA A 287 -31.68 -13.13 27.27
N GLN A 288 -30.56 -12.68 26.67
CA GLN A 288 -29.24 -12.72 27.30
C GLN A 288 -29.08 -11.79 28.51
N ASP A 289 -29.86 -10.71 28.57
CA ASP A 289 -29.81 -9.69 29.62
C ASP A 289 -30.63 -10.07 30.87
N SER A 290 -31.77 -10.73 30.64
CA SER A 290 -32.91 -10.82 31.56
C SER A 290 -33.38 -12.26 31.84
N GLY A 291 -32.91 -13.25 31.06
CA GLY A 291 -33.24 -14.66 31.23
C GLY A 291 -34.66 -15.04 30.81
N LYS A 292 -35.44 -14.09 30.30
CA LYS A 292 -36.82 -14.33 29.86
C LYS A 292 -36.84 -15.31 28.68
N CYS A 293 -37.66 -16.35 28.79
CA CYS A 293 -37.75 -17.39 27.76
C CYS A 293 -38.42 -16.89 26.47
N GLU A 294 -37.88 -17.34 25.34
CA GLU A 294 -38.34 -17.05 23.98
C GLU A 294 -38.86 -18.34 23.35
N CYS A 295 -40.13 -18.68 23.62
CA CYS A 295 -40.66 -20.01 23.32
C CYS A 295 -40.68 -20.32 21.82
N LYS A 296 -40.14 -21.49 21.47
CA LYS A 296 -40.26 -22.07 20.13
C LYS A 296 -41.74 -22.30 19.78
N ALA A 297 -42.07 -22.20 18.50
CA ALA A 297 -43.41 -22.49 18.01
C ALA A 297 -43.87 -23.89 18.47
N GLY A 298 -45.11 -23.98 18.95
CA GLY A 298 -45.65 -25.19 19.58
C GLY A 298 -45.50 -25.27 21.10
N PHE A 299 -44.84 -24.29 21.74
CA PHE A 299 -44.71 -24.21 23.21
C PHE A 299 -45.13 -22.84 23.76
N TRP A 300 -45.59 -22.82 25.01
CA TRP A 300 -46.02 -21.61 25.72
C TRP A 300 -45.77 -21.68 27.23
N GLY A 301 -45.95 -20.53 27.89
CA GLY A 301 -45.79 -20.34 29.33
C GLY A 301 -44.42 -19.78 29.71
N LEU A 302 -44.27 -19.37 30.96
CA LEU A 302 -43.09 -18.61 31.43
C LEU A 302 -41.73 -19.31 31.20
N LEU A 303 -41.71 -20.65 31.24
CA LEU A 303 -40.52 -21.48 30.97
C LEU A 303 -40.69 -22.34 29.71
N CYS A 304 -41.67 -22.01 28.86
CA CYS A 304 -42.04 -22.77 27.66
C CYS A 304 -42.42 -24.24 27.93
N GLN A 305 -42.85 -24.54 29.16
CA GLN A 305 -43.04 -25.90 29.65
C GLN A 305 -44.35 -26.57 29.19
N HIS A 306 -45.25 -25.82 28.53
CA HIS A 306 -46.53 -26.34 28.06
C HIS A 306 -46.54 -26.45 26.52
N PRO A 307 -46.90 -27.61 25.94
CA PRO A 307 -47.17 -27.70 24.51
C PRO A 307 -48.47 -26.97 24.15
N CYS A 308 -48.61 -26.58 22.89
CA CYS A 308 -49.78 -25.89 22.36
C CYS A 308 -50.78 -26.87 21.72
N ASP A 309 -52.03 -26.84 22.16
CA ASP A 309 -53.12 -27.70 21.64
C ASP A 309 -53.75 -27.20 20.31
N CYS A 310 -53.08 -26.29 19.59
CA CYS A 310 -53.61 -25.66 18.38
C CYS A 310 -53.41 -26.55 17.15
N LEU A 311 -54.48 -27.07 16.54
CA LEU A 311 -54.38 -27.96 15.39
C LEU A 311 -54.21 -27.22 14.06
N HIS A 312 -55.16 -26.33 13.71
CA HIS A 312 -55.10 -25.50 12.51
C HIS A 312 -54.98 -24.01 12.86
N GLY A 313 -53.91 -23.65 13.58
CA GLY A 313 -53.64 -22.27 13.98
C GLY A 313 -52.27 -22.09 14.65
N SER A 314 -51.88 -20.84 14.85
CA SER A 314 -50.69 -20.49 15.63
C SER A 314 -51.02 -20.31 17.11
N CYS A 315 -50.02 -20.41 17.99
CA CYS A 315 -50.18 -20.39 19.44
C CYS A 315 -49.49 -19.15 20.04
N SER A 316 -50.13 -18.49 21.01
CA SER A 316 -49.48 -17.44 21.79
C SER A 316 -48.42 -18.03 22.73
N PRO A 317 -47.12 -17.66 22.61
CA PRO A 317 -46.06 -18.20 23.47
C PRO A 317 -46.20 -17.78 24.94
N VAL A 318 -46.99 -16.73 25.24
CA VAL A 318 -47.21 -16.25 26.62
C VAL A 318 -48.43 -16.92 27.25
N THR A 319 -49.51 -17.11 26.48
CA THR A 319 -50.86 -17.44 27.02
C THR A 319 -51.45 -18.76 26.50
N GLY A 320 -50.78 -19.47 25.59
CA GLY A 320 -51.29 -20.69 24.96
C GLY A 320 -52.49 -20.52 24.02
N SER A 321 -53.09 -19.33 23.97
CA SER A 321 -54.29 -19.04 23.19
C SER A 321 -54.05 -19.15 21.68
N CYS A 322 -54.87 -19.96 21.00
CA CYS A 322 -54.74 -20.21 19.57
C CYS A 322 -55.32 -19.08 18.70
N THR A 323 -54.63 -18.77 17.60
CA THR A 323 -55.11 -17.92 16.50
C THR A 323 -55.35 -18.82 15.29
N CYS A 324 -56.61 -19.05 14.94
CA CYS A 324 -56.96 -20.04 13.92
C CYS A 324 -56.67 -19.54 12.51
N SER A 325 -56.16 -20.46 11.68
CA SER A 325 -56.02 -20.26 10.24
C SER A 325 -57.39 -20.02 9.58
N PRO A 326 -57.46 -19.28 8.46
CA PRO A 326 -58.70 -19.10 7.73
C PRO A 326 -59.38 -20.43 7.40
N GLY A 327 -60.69 -20.51 7.62
CA GLY A 327 -61.45 -21.75 7.44
C GLY A 327 -61.58 -22.62 8.71
N TYR A 328 -60.97 -22.24 9.84
CA TYR A 328 -61.07 -22.95 11.12
C TYR A 328 -61.41 -22.01 12.29
N GLN A 329 -61.99 -22.60 13.34
CA GLN A 329 -62.46 -21.94 14.57
C GLN A 329 -62.37 -22.86 15.80
N GLY A 330 -62.84 -22.36 16.94
CA GLY A 330 -62.80 -23.05 18.24
C GLY A 330 -61.49 -22.80 18.99
N ARG A 331 -61.47 -23.10 20.30
CA ARG A 331 -60.32 -22.76 21.18
C ARG A 331 -59.00 -23.41 20.76
N SER A 332 -59.07 -24.58 20.16
CA SER A 332 -57.93 -25.38 19.66
C SER A 332 -57.80 -25.37 18.14
N CYS A 333 -58.61 -24.56 17.43
CA CYS A 333 -58.63 -24.48 15.97
C CYS A 333 -58.78 -25.85 15.29
N ARG A 334 -59.72 -26.67 15.80
CA ARG A 334 -60.01 -28.03 15.31
C ARG A 334 -61.23 -28.06 14.39
N ASP A 335 -62.19 -27.17 14.62
CA ASP A 335 -63.48 -27.19 13.97
C ASP A 335 -63.43 -26.35 12.69
N PRO A 336 -63.90 -26.85 11.53
CA PRO A 336 -63.98 -26.04 10.32
C PRO A 336 -65.03 -24.93 10.46
N CYS A 337 -64.94 -23.91 9.61
CA CYS A 337 -66.00 -22.91 9.50
C CYS A 337 -67.32 -23.54 9.04
N PRO A 338 -68.47 -23.04 9.51
CA PRO A 338 -69.77 -23.51 9.05
C PRO A 338 -69.97 -23.14 7.57
N ALA A 339 -70.87 -23.86 6.89
CA ALA A 339 -71.12 -23.68 5.47
C ALA A 339 -71.39 -22.20 5.11
N GLY A 340 -70.74 -21.73 4.03
CA GLY A 340 -70.82 -20.34 3.59
C GLY A 340 -70.21 -19.33 4.57
N HIS A 341 -69.22 -19.71 5.38
CA HIS A 341 -68.43 -18.77 6.20
C HIS A 341 -66.93 -19.05 6.04
N TYR A 342 -66.10 -18.01 6.08
CA TYR A 342 -64.67 -18.08 5.83
C TYR A 342 -63.86 -16.99 6.54
N GLY A 343 -62.53 -17.00 6.31
CA GLY A 343 -61.60 -16.05 6.92
C GLY A 343 -61.27 -16.37 8.38
N PRO A 344 -60.53 -15.47 9.08
CA PRO A 344 -60.11 -15.68 10.46
C PRO A 344 -61.31 -15.68 11.42
N GLN A 345 -61.41 -16.70 12.27
CA GLN A 345 -62.55 -16.92 13.18
C GLN A 345 -63.91 -16.90 12.45
N CYS A 346 -63.96 -17.33 11.18
CA CYS A 346 -65.16 -17.47 10.35
C CYS A 346 -66.04 -16.22 10.22
N LYS A 347 -65.43 -15.02 10.32
CA LYS A 347 -66.15 -13.73 10.34
C LYS A 347 -66.66 -13.22 8.99
N HIS A 348 -66.28 -13.85 7.89
CA HIS A 348 -66.70 -13.48 6.54
C HIS A 348 -67.69 -14.53 6.00
N ARG A 349 -68.56 -14.14 5.08
CA ARG A 349 -69.67 -14.93 4.55
C ARG A 349 -69.76 -14.74 3.04
#